data_AF-A0A965PT14-F1
#
_entry.id   AF-A0A965PT14-F1
#
_cell.length_a   1.000
_cell.length_b   1.000
_cell.length_c   1.000
_cell.angle_alpha   90.00
_cell.angle_beta   90.00
_cell.angle_gamma   90.00
#
_symmetry.space_group_name_H-M   'P 1'
#
loop_
_entity.id
_entity.type
_entity.pdbx_description
1 polymer ?
#
loop_
_entity_poly.entity_id
_entity_poly.type
_entity_poly.pdbx_seq_one_letter_code
_entity_poly.pdbx_strand_id
1 'polypeptide(L)'
;KTMGGVFNAIDDMQRVVDADLYLMGHTHSKGAVASHPRMRLHSTASGKPIIRSRTPYLGRTGSFLKTYEPGRKAYGVDALYPACSLGTIEFEYTLKRDREDGADNIYLDVRAIS
;
A
#
# COMPACT_ATOMS: atom_id res chain seq x y z
N LYS A 1 -16.50 -13.84 -0.64
CA LYS A 1 -15.12 -13.71 -0.12
C LYS A 1 -15.15 -12.69 1.01
N THR A 2 -14.75 -13.06 2.23
CA THR A 2 -14.56 -12.10 3.31
C THR A 2 -13.41 -11.14 2.95
N MET A 3 -13.48 -9.89 3.42
CA MET A 3 -12.41 -8.89 3.22
C MET A 3 -11.02 -9.45 3.59
N GLY A 4 -10.95 -10.30 4.62
CA GLY A 4 -9.69 -10.91 5.08
C GLY A 4 -8.98 -11.77 4.02
N GLY A 5 -9.69 -12.68 3.34
CA GLY A 5 -9.07 -13.60 2.37
C GLY A 5 -8.45 -12.92 1.15
N VAL A 6 -8.78 -11.66 0.90
CA VAL A 6 -8.34 -10.86 -0.24
C VAL A 6 -7.00 -10.15 0.06
N PHE A 7 -6.68 -9.91 1.34
CA PHE A 7 -5.43 -9.28 1.78
C PHE A 7 -4.36 -10.27 2.27
N ASN A 8 -4.69 -11.54 2.47
CA ASN A 8 -3.75 -12.56 2.99
C ASN A 8 -2.42 -12.63 2.21
N ALA A 9 -2.44 -12.58 0.88
CA ALA A 9 -1.19 -12.64 0.11
C ALA A 9 -0.28 -11.40 0.33
N ILE A 10 -0.88 -10.23 0.56
CA ILE A 10 -0.14 -9.01 0.91
C ILE A 10 0.32 -9.08 2.38
N ASP A 11 -0.51 -9.67 3.25
CA ASP A 11 -0.16 -9.96 4.65
C ASP A 11 1.05 -10.91 4.78
N ASP A 12 1.16 -11.90 3.89
CA ASP A 12 2.30 -12.81 3.86
C ASP A 12 3.56 -12.09 3.36
N MET A 13 3.43 -11.24 2.33
CA MET A 13 4.55 -10.47 1.78
C MET A 13 5.18 -9.55 2.84
N GLN A 14 4.37 -8.92 3.69
CA GLN A 14 4.89 -8.05 4.76
C GLN A 14 5.66 -8.78 5.87
N ARG A 15 5.70 -10.11 5.86
CA ARG A 15 6.50 -10.90 6.81
C ARG A 15 7.93 -11.09 6.35
N VAL A 16 8.18 -10.93 5.05
CA VAL A 16 9.48 -11.23 4.42
C VAL A 16 10.25 -9.94 4.12
N VAL A 17 9.55 -8.86 3.76
CA VAL A 17 10.16 -7.58 3.40
C VAL A 17 9.72 -6.52 4.40
N ASP A 18 10.67 -5.71 4.89
CA ASP A 18 10.35 -4.51 5.68
C ASP A 18 10.09 -3.33 4.73
N ALA A 19 8.82 -2.98 4.60
CA ALA A 19 8.36 -1.86 3.82
C ALA A 19 7.14 -1.21 4.47
N ASP A 20 6.77 -0.09 3.86
CA ASP A 20 5.82 0.85 4.41
C ASP A 20 4.50 0.81 3.67
N LEU A 21 4.60 0.53 2.38
CA LEU A 21 3.51 0.22 1.49
C LEU A 21 3.77 -1.15 0.87
N TYR A 22 2.77 -2.01 0.95
CA TYR A 22 2.75 -3.30 0.30
C TYR A 22 1.66 -3.29 -0.76
N LEU A 23 2.04 -3.39 -2.03
CA LEU A 23 1.12 -3.28 -3.15
C LEU A 23 1.01 -4.61 -3.87
N MET A 24 -0.22 -5.01 -4.20
CA MET A 24 -0.47 -6.17 -5.05
C MET A 24 -1.54 -5.85 -6.09
N GLY A 25 -1.20 -6.09 -7.35
CA GLY A 25 -2.16 -6.17 -8.44
C GLY A 25 -2.83 -7.54 -8.40
N HIS A 26 -4.12 -7.60 -8.08
CA HIS A 26 -4.87 -8.84 -8.12
C HIS A 26 -6.37 -8.59 -8.35
N THR A 27 -7.00 -9.52 -9.07
CA THR A 27 -8.39 -9.57 -9.57
C THR A 27 -9.37 -8.56 -8.97
N HIS A 28 -10.02 -7.77 -9.84
CA HIS A 28 -11.31 -7.04 -9.70
C HIS A 28 -11.67 -6.33 -8.38
N SER A 29 -10.76 -6.21 -7.41
CA SER A 29 -10.99 -5.55 -6.14
C SER A 29 -9.86 -4.59 -5.83
N LYS A 30 -10.26 -3.42 -5.32
CA LYS A 30 -9.37 -2.37 -4.81
C LYS A 30 -9.58 -2.19 -3.32
N GLY A 31 -8.56 -1.68 -2.64
CA GLY A 31 -8.67 -1.25 -1.26
C GLY A 31 -7.31 -1.01 -0.65
N ALA A 32 -7.24 -0.09 0.30
CA ALA A 32 -6.07 0.13 1.12
C ALA A 32 -6.49 -0.01 2.59
N VAL A 33 -5.74 -0.80 3.34
CA VAL A 33 -5.98 -1.01 4.77
C VAL A 33 -4.68 -0.81 5.54
N ALA A 34 -4.79 -0.22 6.72
CA ALA A 34 -3.67 -0.16 7.65
C ALA A 34 -3.36 -1.59 8.15
N SER A 35 -2.08 -1.93 8.19
CA SER A 35 -1.59 -3.15 8.83
C SER A 35 -1.45 -2.94 10.34
N HIS A 36 -0.90 -3.93 11.04
CA HIS A 36 -0.54 -3.82 12.45
C HIS A 36 0.63 -2.83 12.62
N PRO A 37 0.58 -1.93 13.62
CA PRO A 37 1.71 -1.07 13.96
C PRO A 37 2.96 -1.88 14.28
N ARG A 38 4.12 -1.40 13.81
CA ARG A 38 5.44 -2.01 14.00
C ARG A 38 6.38 -0.99 14.61
N MET A 39 7.24 -1.47 15.50
CA MET A 39 8.30 -0.66 16.09
C MET A 39 9.54 -0.73 15.21
N ARG A 40 10.10 0.43 14.86
CA ARG A 40 11.33 0.53 14.07
C ARG A 40 12.38 1.35 14.83
N LEU A 41 13.61 0.86 14.79
CA LEU A 41 14.76 1.59 15.30
C LEU A 41 15.16 2.68 14.29
N HIS A 42 15.29 3.90 14.76
CA HIS A 42 15.76 5.04 13.99
C HIS A 42 17.09 5.53 14.56
N SER A 43 18.07 5.69 13.67
CA SER A 43 19.31 6.40 13.98
C SER A 43 19.02 7.89 14.09
N THR A 44 19.57 8.52 15.13
CA THR A 44 19.48 9.97 15.33
C THR A 44 20.85 10.61 15.13
N ALA A 45 20.86 11.91 14.85
CA ALA A 45 22.10 12.68 14.77
C ALA A 45 22.91 12.69 16.08
N SER A 46 22.25 12.49 17.23
CA SER A 46 22.89 12.42 18.54
C SER A 46 23.53 11.05 18.85
N GLY A 47 23.40 10.07 17.94
CA GLY A 47 23.93 8.72 18.10
C GLY A 47 23.13 7.85 19.08
N LYS A 48 22.10 8.38 19.75
CA LYS A 48 21.19 7.60 20.59
C LYS A 48 20.04 7.05 19.73
N PRO A 49 19.92 5.73 19.56
CA PRO A 49 18.83 5.18 18.75
C PRO A 49 17.49 5.44 19.44
N ILE A 50 16.49 5.82 18.65
CA ILE A 50 15.10 5.99 19.13
C ILE A 50 14.23 4.92 18.50
N ILE A 51 13.20 4.48 19.21
CA ILE A 51 12.19 3.57 18.66
C ILE A 51 10.96 4.38 18.32
N ARG A 52 10.47 4.26 17.08
CA ARG A 52 9.22 4.88 16.65
C ARG A 52 8.24 3.80 16.17
N SER A 53 6.98 4.01 16.50
CA SER A 53 5.89 3.21 15.96
C SER A 53 5.55 3.71 14.56
N ARG A 54 5.34 2.75 13.66
CA ARG A 54 4.91 3.00 12.28
C ARG A 54 3.82 2.00 11.92
N THR A 55 2.80 2.46 11.22
CA THR A 55 1.77 1.58 10.66
C THR A 55 1.97 1.44 9.15
N PRO A 56 2.41 0.27 8.65
CA PRO A 56 2.45 0.02 7.22
C PRO A 56 1.05 -0.08 6.62
N TYR A 57 0.92 0.10 5.32
CA TYR A 57 -0.34 -0.06 4.60
C TYR A 57 -0.28 -1.20 3.58
N LEU A 58 -1.38 -1.94 3.48
CA LEU A 58 -1.60 -3.00 2.51
C LEU A 58 -2.56 -2.48 1.44
N GLY A 59 -2.09 -2.37 0.21
CA GLY A 59 -2.82 -1.82 -0.93
C GLY A 59 -3.10 -2.87 -2.01
N ARG A 60 -4.36 -3.07 -2.35
CA ARG A 60 -4.78 -3.70 -3.60
C ARG A 60 -5.10 -2.64 -4.63
N THR A 61 -4.34 -2.66 -5.70
CA THR A 61 -4.43 -1.69 -6.79
C THR A 61 -5.45 -2.09 -7.87
N GLY A 62 -6.13 -3.24 -7.71
CA GLY A 62 -6.96 -3.82 -8.77
C GLY A 62 -6.12 -4.26 -9.98
N SER A 63 -6.78 -4.62 -11.07
CA SER A 63 -6.12 -4.93 -12.35
C SER A 63 -6.91 -4.29 -13.48
N PHE A 64 -6.25 -3.49 -14.32
CA PHE A 64 -6.85 -3.02 -15.56
C PHE A 64 -6.98 -4.20 -16.51
N LEU A 65 -8.20 -4.71 -16.70
CA LEU A 65 -8.45 -5.70 -17.74
C LEU A 65 -8.57 -5.01 -19.09
N LYS A 66 -7.84 -5.53 -20.06
CA LYS A 66 -8.04 -5.20 -21.47
C LYS A 66 -9.34 -5.86 -21.93
N THR A 67 -10.41 -5.09 -22.03
CA THR A 67 -11.74 -5.57 -22.44
C THR A 67 -12.07 -5.26 -23.90
N TYR A 68 -11.18 -4.59 -24.62
CA TYR A 68 -11.31 -4.34 -26.06
C TYR A 68 -9.96 -4.45 -26.78
N GLU A 69 -9.93 -5.23 -27.87
CA GLU A 69 -8.83 -5.27 -28.82
C GLU A 69 -9.38 -5.52 -30.24
N PRO A 70 -9.16 -4.60 -31.20
CA PRO A 70 -9.65 -4.79 -32.56
C PRO A 70 -9.11 -6.07 -33.19
N GLY A 71 -10.01 -6.94 -33.67
CA GLY A 71 -9.66 -8.13 -34.43
C GLY A 71 -8.97 -9.24 -33.63
N ARG A 72 -8.92 -9.17 -32.28
CA ARG A 72 -8.36 -10.23 -31.44
C ARG A 72 -9.37 -10.75 -30.43
N LYS A 73 -9.40 -12.07 -30.26
CA LYS A 73 -10.12 -12.73 -29.18
C LYS A 73 -9.26 -12.75 -27.93
N ALA A 74 -9.84 -12.35 -26.82
CA ALA A 74 -9.26 -12.48 -25.50
C ALA A 74 -10.41 -12.70 -24.52
N TYR A 75 -10.18 -13.46 -23.45
CA TYR A 75 -11.23 -13.84 -22.50
C TYR A 75 -12.07 -12.64 -22.02
N GLY A 76 -11.45 -11.50 -21.73
CA GLY A 76 -12.17 -10.28 -21.31
C GLY A 76 -12.90 -9.53 -22.42
N VAL A 77 -12.47 -9.71 -23.68
CA VAL A 77 -13.13 -9.18 -24.89
C VAL A 77 -14.33 -10.05 -25.24
N ASP A 78 -14.16 -11.37 -25.20
CA ASP A 78 -15.22 -12.35 -25.50
C ASP A 78 -16.33 -12.35 -24.44
N ALA A 79 -15.97 -12.09 -23.17
CA ALA A 79 -16.93 -11.96 -22.06
C ALA A 79 -17.61 -10.59 -21.99
N LEU A 80 -17.26 -9.62 -22.87
CA LEU A 80 -17.79 -8.26 -22.88
C LEU A 80 -17.81 -7.61 -21.49
N TYR A 81 -16.75 -7.81 -20.70
CA TYR A 81 -16.72 -7.22 -19.37
C TYR A 81 -16.80 -5.69 -19.48
N PRO A 82 -17.54 -5.02 -18.57
CA PRO A 82 -17.59 -3.57 -18.54
C PRO A 82 -16.18 -3.00 -18.42
N ALA A 83 -15.96 -1.82 -19.01
CA ALA A 83 -14.71 -1.09 -18.87
C ALA A 83 -14.31 -1.03 -17.39
N CYS A 84 -13.05 -1.33 -17.09
CA CYS A 84 -12.56 -1.48 -15.73
C CYS A 84 -12.88 -0.22 -14.90
N SER A 85 -13.86 -0.32 -13.99
CA SER A 85 -14.30 0.78 -13.12
C SER A 85 -13.41 0.97 -11.89
N LEU A 86 -12.38 0.13 -11.74
CA LEU A 86 -11.43 0.23 -10.64
C LEU A 86 -10.51 1.42 -10.89
N GLY A 87 -10.85 2.56 -10.28
CA GLY A 87 -9.94 3.70 -10.13
C GLY A 87 -8.68 3.33 -9.35
N THR A 88 -7.81 4.31 -9.13
CA THR A 88 -6.56 4.16 -8.38
C THR A 88 -6.81 4.09 -6.87
N ILE A 89 -5.83 3.55 -6.13
CA ILE A 89 -5.71 3.80 -4.70
C ILE A 89 -4.79 4.99 -4.50
N GLU A 90 -5.11 5.84 -3.55
CA GLU A 90 -4.36 7.07 -3.27
C GLU A 90 -3.78 7.05 -1.86
N PHE A 91 -2.53 7.50 -1.75
CA PHE A 91 -1.83 7.67 -0.48
C PHE A 91 -1.35 9.12 -0.35
N GLU A 92 -1.66 9.72 0.79
CA GLU A 92 -1.13 11.01 1.22
C GLU A 92 0.16 10.78 2.00
N TYR A 93 1.17 11.59 1.70
CA TYR A 93 2.42 11.62 2.42
C TYR A 93 2.62 13.00 3.04
N THR A 94 2.70 13.04 4.37
CA THR A 94 3.01 14.26 5.10
C THR A 94 4.40 14.16 5.70
N LEU A 95 5.34 14.95 5.19
CA LEU A 95 6.65 15.09 5.81
C LEU A 95 6.51 15.94 7.07
N LYS A 96 6.88 15.37 8.22
CA LYS A 96 6.88 16.07 9.51
C LYS A 96 8.32 16.21 9.99
N ARG A 97 8.62 17.39 10.55
CA ARG A 97 9.91 17.71 11.15
C ARG A 97 9.68 18.05 12.61
N ASP A 98 10.48 17.46 13.47
CA ASP A 98 10.37 17.57 14.91
C ASP A 98 11.76 17.87 15.49
N ARG A 99 11.84 18.98 16.19
CA ARG A 99 13.09 19.52 16.75
C ARG A 99 12.97 19.49 18.26
N GLU A 100 13.65 18.53 18.86
CA GLU A 100 13.66 18.32 20.31
C GLU A 100 15.11 18.08 20.75
N ASP A 101 15.52 18.68 21.88
CA ASP A 101 16.83 18.48 22.51
C ASP A 101 18.05 18.59 21.57
N GLY A 102 18.00 19.53 20.63
CA GLY A 102 19.07 19.73 19.64
C GLY A 102 19.15 18.65 18.55
N ALA A 103 18.24 17.68 18.56
CA ALA A 103 18.06 16.71 17.49
C ALA A 103 17.04 17.23 16.47
N ASP A 104 17.33 17.01 15.19
CA ASP A 104 16.46 17.37 14.07
C ASP A 104 15.92 16.08 13.42
N ASN A 105 14.70 15.70 13.81
CA ASN A 105 14.07 14.47 13.37
C ASN A 105 13.13 14.76 12.20
N ILE A 106 13.30 14.04 11.09
CA ILE A 106 12.41 14.09 9.95
C ILE A 106 11.73 12.73 9.82
N TYR A 107 10.41 12.72 9.75
CA TYR A 107 9.63 11.49 9.58
C TYR A 107 8.49 11.68 8.59
N LEU A 108 8.08 10.57 7.99
CA LEU A 108 7.05 10.52 6.96
C LEU A 108 5.79 9.91 7.55
N ASP A 109 4.72 10.68 7.57
CA ASP A 109 3.38 10.20 7.92
C ASP A 109 2.65 9.78 6.64
N VAL A 110 1.94 8.66 6.67
CA VAL A 110 1.31 8.05 5.49
C VAL A 110 -0.14 7.76 5.79
N ARG A 111 -1.04 8.16 4.89
CA ARG A 111 -2.48 7.91 5.02
C ARG A 111 -3.07 7.46 3.69
N ALA A 112 -4.00 6.50 3.71
CA ALA A 112 -4.80 6.16 2.53
C ALA A 112 -6.00 7.13 2.37
N ILE A 113 -6.24 7.63 1.15
CA ILE A 113 -7.28 8.65 0.86
C ILE A 113 -8.54 8.03 0.21
N SER A 114 -8.43 6.81 -0.33
CA SER A 114 -9.47 6.03 -1.05
C SER A 114 -9.69 6.40 -2.50
#